data_AF-A0A9E3AQB2-F1
#
_entry.id   AF-A0A9E3AQB2-F1
#
_cell.length_a   1.000
_cell.length_b   1.000
_cell.length_c   1.000
_cell.angle_alpha   90.00
_cell.angle_beta   90.00
_cell.angle_gamma   90.00
#
_symmetry.space_group_name_H-M   'P 1'
#
loop_
_entity.id
_entity.type
_entity.pdbx_description
1 polymer ?
#
loop_
_entity_poly.entity_id
_entity_poly.type
_entity_poly.pdbx_seq_one_letter_code
_entity_poly.pdbx_strand_id
1 'polypeptide(L)'
;MNAPSPIDRAAADRPTPRPGILDITPYVPGKSKAEGITEPVKLSSNENILGCSPAAKAAFIAAAERLNLYPDGRSDALRQAVAAHFALEPERLVFGDGTDELLHMICQVYLEPGDNIVQGRYGFGAYAIGARACGAEARLAPEPNLKLDVD
;
A
#
# COMPACT_ATOMS: atom_id res chain seq x y z
N MET A 1 -0.20 -19.01 -26.16
CA MET A 1 0.35 -19.94 -25.14
C MET A 1 -0.79 -20.31 -24.21
N ASN A 2 -1.09 -21.61 -24.08
CA ASN A 2 -2.19 -22.04 -23.22
C ASN A 2 -1.84 -21.73 -21.77
N ALA A 3 -2.73 -21.05 -21.05
CA ALA A 3 -2.57 -20.86 -19.61
C ALA A 3 -2.41 -22.24 -18.94
N PRO A 4 -1.46 -22.40 -18.00
CA PRO A 4 -1.30 -23.67 -17.31
C PRO A 4 -2.62 -24.05 -16.63
N SER A 5 -2.98 -25.34 -16.69
CA SER A 5 -4.17 -25.87 -16.01
C SER A 5 -4.13 -25.49 -14.53
N PRO A 6 -5.28 -25.11 -13.93
CA PRO A 6 -5.32 -24.77 -12.51
C PRO A 6 -4.76 -25.91 -11.66
N ILE A 7 -3.86 -25.59 -10.74
CA ILE A 7 -3.41 -26.56 -9.73
C ILE A 7 -4.61 -26.87 -8.83
N ASP A 8 -5.01 -28.14 -8.74
CA ASP A 8 -5.94 -28.58 -7.70
C ASP A 8 -5.25 -28.52 -6.34
N ARG A 9 -5.42 -27.38 -5.66
CA ARG A 9 -4.81 -27.15 -4.35
C ARG A 9 -5.45 -27.95 -3.23
N ALA A 10 -6.67 -28.46 -3.43
CA ALA A 10 -7.34 -29.27 -2.42
C ALA A 10 -6.71 -30.67 -2.35
N ALA A 11 -6.20 -31.18 -3.47
CA ALA A 11 -5.51 -32.46 -3.57
C ALA A 11 -4.00 -32.39 -3.31
N ALA A 12 -3.45 -31.23 -2.97
CA ALA A 12 -2.00 -31.07 -2.79
C ALA A 12 -1.53 -31.64 -1.43
N ASP A 13 -0.40 -32.36 -1.45
CA ASP A 13 0.22 -32.94 -0.23
C ASP A 13 0.66 -31.90 0.81
N ARG A 14 0.66 -30.61 0.44
CA ARG A 14 0.98 -29.46 1.31
C ARG A 14 0.34 -28.17 0.78
N PRO A 15 0.20 -27.13 1.64
CA PRO A 15 -0.21 -25.81 1.18
C PRO A 15 0.67 -25.34 0.02
N THR A 16 0.01 -25.02 -1.09
CA THR A 16 0.67 -24.57 -2.32
C THR A 16 0.35 -23.09 -2.52
N PRO A 17 1.38 -22.23 -2.72
CA PRO A 17 1.16 -20.80 -2.95
C PRO A 17 0.33 -20.53 -4.22
N ARG A 18 -0.22 -19.32 -4.32
CA ARG A 18 -0.83 -18.86 -5.57
C ARG A 18 0.22 -18.84 -6.69
N PRO A 19 -0.12 -19.24 -7.94
CA PRO A 19 0.73 -19.01 -9.09
C PRO A 19 1.16 -17.54 -9.17
N GLY A 20 2.39 -17.29 -9.61
CA GLY A 20 2.94 -15.93 -9.76
C GLY A 20 3.44 -15.28 -8.47
N ILE A 21 3.07 -15.76 -7.27
CA ILE A 21 3.44 -15.08 -6.01
C ILE A 21 4.95 -15.06 -5.77
N LEU A 22 5.65 -16.12 -6.19
CA LEU A 22 7.11 -16.24 -6.04
C LEU A 22 7.88 -15.44 -7.09
N ASP A 23 7.19 -14.95 -8.14
CA ASP A 23 7.78 -14.14 -9.20
C ASP A 23 7.75 -12.64 -8.85
N ILE A 24 7.11 -12.27 -7.74
CA ILE A 24 7.03 -10.89 -7.28
C ILE A 24 8.34 -10.50 -6.61
N THR A 25 9.06 -9.57 -7.22
CA THR A 25 10.24 -8.96 -6.59
C THR A 25 9.80 -8.16 -5.35
N PRO A 26 10.38 -8.41 -4.16
CA PRO A 26 10.07 -7.66 -2.96
C PRO A 26 10.38 -6.17 -3.11
N TYR A 27 9.62 -5.34 -2.39
CA TYR A 27 9.90 -3.90 -2.32
C TYR A 27 11.27 -3.63 -1.69
N VAL A 28 12.03 -2.72 -2.30
CA VAL A 28 13.33 -2.27 -1.79
C VAL A 28 13.14 -0.92 -1.08
N PRO A 29 13.23 -0.87 0.26
CA PRO A 29 13.04 0.38 0.99
C PRO A 29 14.22 1.34 0.84
N GLY A 30 13.97 2.62 1.12
CA GLY A 30 15.02 3.65 1.17
C GLY A 30 16.10 3.32 2.21
N LYS A 31 17.37 3.58 1.85
CA LYS A 31 18.52 3.30 2.73
C LYS A 31 18.43 4.14 4.01
N SER A 32 18.58 3.48 5.15
CA SER A 32 18.57 4.12 6.49
C SER A 32 19.94 4.11 7.17
N LYS A 33 20.96 3.51 6.56
CA LYS A 33 22.35 3.45 7.04
C LYS A 33 23.29 3.85 5.91
N ALA A 34 24.43 4.43 6.26
CA ALA A 34 25.52 4.74 5.35
C ALA A 34 26.83 4.21 5.95
N GLU A 35 27.63 3.54 5.13
CA GLU A 35 28.89 2.94 5.56
C GLU A 35 29.83 4.03 6.10
N GLY A 36 30.43 3.77 7.27
CA GLY A 36 31.32 4.73 7.92
C GLY A 36 30.63 5.92 8.60
N ILE A 37 29.30 5.99 8.63
CA ILE A 37 28.54 7.07 9.28
C ILE A 37 27.64 6.50 10.37
N THR A 38 27.90 6.85 11.62
CA THR A 38 27.14 6.37 12.79
C THR A 38 25.69 6.87 12.78
N GLU A 39 25.47 8.15 12.46
CA GLU A 39 24.15 8.79 12.42
C GLU A 39 23.95 9.54 11.10
N PRO A 40 23.62 8.84 10.01
CA PRO A 40 23.41 9.48 8.72
C PRO A 40 22.12 10.30 8.71
N VAL A 41 22.16 11.47 8.09
CA VAL A 41 20.94 12.23 7.77
C VAL A 41 20.18 11.47 6.70
N LYS A 42 19.00 10.96 7.05
CA LYS A 42 18.16 10.17 6.14
C LYS A 42 17.31 11.09 5.26
N LEU A 43 17.53 11.01 3.95
CA LEU A 43 16.79 11.77 2.92
C LEU A 43 16.12 10.85 1.88
N SER A 44 15.89 9.59 2.23
CA SER A 44 15.55 8.50 1.30
C SER A 44 14.08 8.04 1.36
N SER A 45 13.24 8.67 2.18
CA SER A 45 11.86 8.20 2.45
C SER A 45 10.81 9.31 2.57
N ASN A 46 11.11 10.53 2.12
CA ASN A 46 10.19 11.68 2.16
C ASN A 46 9.60 11.99 3.56
N GLU A 47 10.33 11.64 4.63
CA GLU A 47 9.90 11.87 6.00
C GLU A 47 9.87 13.38 6.32
N ASN A 48 8.85 13.83 7.04
CA ASN A 48 8.76 15.22 7.49
C ASN A 48 9.65 15.44 8.73
N ILE A 49 10.68 16.29 8.59
CA ILE A 49 11.63 16.60 9.66
C ILE A 49 11.01 17.37 10.84
N LEU A 50 9.88 18.03 10.63
CA LEU A 50 9.21 18.83 11.67
C LEU A 50 8.49 17.96 12.72
N GLY A 51 8.30 16.66 12.43
CA GLY A 51 7.48 15.78 13.24
C GLY A 51 5.98 16.07 13.10
N CYS A 52 5.19 15.49 14.01
CA CYS A 52 3.74 15.68 14.05
C CYS A 52 3.35 16.91 14.90
N SER A 53 2.07 17.31 14.80
CA SER A 53 1.50 18.36 15.65
C SER A 53 1.63 18.03 17.15
N PRO A 54 1.93 19.00 18.03
CA PRO A 54 1.92 18.78 19.49
C PRO A 54 0.59 18.23 20.02
N ALA A 55 -0.54 18.62 19.42
CA ALA A 55 -1.86 18.11 19.78
C ALA A 55 -2.01 16.62 19.41
N ALA A 56 -1.49 16.20 18.25
CA ALA A 56 -1.49 14.80 17.84
C ALA A 56 -0.62 13.95 18.77
N LYS A 57 0.56 14.47 19.15
CA LYS A 57 1.44 13.80 20.13
C LYS A 57 0.75 13.61 21.48
N ALA A 58 0.07 14.64 22.00
CA ALA A 58 -0.68 14.55 23.24
C ALA A 58 -1.83 13.53 23.17
N ALA A 59 -2.58 13.52 22.06
CA ALA A 59 -3.66 12.55 21.84
C ALA A 59 -3.14 11.11 21.78
N PHE A 60 -2.01 10.87 21.11
CA PHE A 60 -1.38 9.55 21.06
C PHE A 60 -0.95 9.06 22.45
N ILE A 61 -0.32 9.93 23.26
CA ILE A 61 0.08 9.59 24.62
C ILE A 61 -1.13 9.23 25.48
N ALA A 62 -2.22 10.01 25.40
CA ALA A 62 -3.45 9.70 26.12
C ALA A 62 -4.10 8.37 25.68
N ALA A 63 -4.07 8.07 24.37
CA ALA A 63 -4.60 6.82 23.84
C ALA A 63 -3.84 5.58 24.36
N ALA A 64 -2.56 5.72 24.71
CA ALA A 64 -1.74 4.62 25.23
C ALA A 64 -2.26 4.03 26.55
N GLU A 65 -3.08 4.77 27.31
CA GLU A 65 -3.68 4.27 28.56
C GLU A 65 -4.77 3.21 28.34
N ARG A 66 -5.24 3.04 27.09
CA ARG A 66 -6.40 2.19 26.75
C ARG A 66 -6.09 1.08 25.74
N LEU A 67 -4.82 0.71 25.61
CA LEU A 67 -4.36 -0.30 24.63
C LEU A 67 -4.96 -1.70 24.84
N ASN A 68 -5.55 -1.99 26.00
CA ASN A 68 -6.25 -3.24 26.28
C ASN A 68 -7.65 -3.33 25.63
N LEU A 69 -8.12 -2.26 24.97
CA LEU A 69 -9.41 -2.19 24.31
C LEU A 69 -9.24 -2.14 22.80
N TYR A 70 -10.16 -2.76 22.08
CA TYR A 70 -10.24 -2.59 20.63
C TYR A 70 -10.54 -1.12 20.27
N PRO A 71 -9.97 -0.60 19.18
CA PRO A 71 -10.31 0.73 18.67
C PRO A 71 -11.70 0.72 18.03
N ASP A 72 -12.17 1.91 17.67
CA ASP A 72 -13.34 2.09 16.81
C ASP A 72 -13.06 1.51 15.41
N GLY A 73 -13.68 0.37 15.10
CA GLY A 73 -13.48 -0.34 13.84
C GLY A 73 -13.97 0.39 12.59
N ARG A 74 -14.84 1.40 12.70
CA ARG A 74 -15.30 2.21 11.56
C ARG A 74 -14.56 3.53 11.40
N SER A 75 -13.74 3.88 12.41
CA SER A 75 -13.07 5.18 12.53
C SER A 75 -14.06 6.35 12.45
N ASP A 76 -15.24 6.23 13.06
CA ASP A 76 -16.35 7.19 12.97
C ASP A 76 -15.93 8.58 13.44
N ALA A 77 -15.17 8.70 14.55
CA ALA A 77 -14.69 10.00 15.02
C ALA A 77 -13.78 10.70 14.00
N LEU A 78 -12.83 9.97 13.41
CA LEU A 78 -11.93 10.49 12.37
C LEU A 78 -12.70 10.81 11.09
N ARG A 79 -13.63 9.92 10.70
CA ARG A 79 -14.50 10.06 9.54
C ARG A 79 -15.29 11.35 9.57
N GLN A 80 -15.97 11.64 10.68
CA GLN A 80 -16.75 12.87 10.83
C GLN A 80 -15.86 14.12 10.79
N ALA A 81 -14.69 14.07 11.42
CA ALA A 81 -13.75 15.19 11.41
C ALA A 81 -13.22 15.49 9.99
N VAL A 82 -12.81 14.47 9.24
CA VAL A 82 -12.32 14.59 7.86
C VAL A 82 -13.45 15.05 6.93
N ALA A 83 -14.63 14.45 7.05
CA ALA A 83 -15.81 14.82 6.26
C ALA A 83 -16.17 16.31 6.44
N ALA A 84 -16.22 16.79 7.69
CA ALA A 84 -16.51 18.19 7.98
C ALA A 84 -15.41 19.14 7.46
N HIS A 85 -14.13 18.76 7.61
CA HIS A 85 -13.00 19.60 7.19
C HIS A 85 -12.93 19.78 5.67
N PHE A 86 -13.17 18.72 4.90
CA PHE A 86 -13.08 18.74 3.43
C PHE A 86 -14.44 18.87 2.73
N ALA A 87 -15.53 19.02 3.48
CA ALA A 87 -16.91 19.05 2.97
C ALA A 87 -17.24 17.81 2.10
N LEU A 88 -16.95 16.61 2.62
CA LEU A 88 -17.17 15.32 1.96
C LEU A 88 -18.32 14.55 2.62
N GLU A 89 -18.97 13.66 1.86
CA GLU A 89 -19.91 12.68 2.40
C GLU A 89 -19.16 11.63 3.25
N PRO A 90 -19.49 11.44 4.54
CA PRO A 90 -18.80 10.49 5.43
C PRO A 90 -18.73 9.06 4.87
N GLU A 91 -19.76 8.64 4.14
CA GLU A 91 -19.92 7.30 3.57
C GLU A 91 -18.98 7.05 2.38
N ARG A 92 -18.38 8.10 1.81
CA ARG A 92 -17.39 7.99 0.72
C ARG A 92 -15.95 7.87 1.20
N LEU A 93 -15.72 7.90 2.51
CA LEU A 93 -14.40 7.79 3.09
C LEU A 93 -14.04 6.33 3.38
N VAL A 94 -12.80 5.93 3.11
CA VAL A 94 -12.25 4.65 3.54
C VAL A 94 -10.94 4.93 4.27
N PHE A 95 -10.75 4.28 5.41
CA PHE A 95 -9.56 4.42 6.25
C PHE A 95 -8.83 3.08 6.30
N GLY A 96 -7.51 3.14 6.30
CA GLY A 96 -6.62 1.99 6.48
C GLY A 96 -5.37 2.42 7.25
N ASP A 97 -4.54 1.44 7.61
CA ASP A 97 -3.26 1.63 8.30
C ASP A 97 -2.17 2.06 7.30
N GLY A 98 -2.40 3.23 6.70
CA GLY A 98 -1.59 3.75 5.61
C GLY A 98 -2.16 3.43 4.22
N THR A 99 -1.72 4.20 3.23
CA THR A 99 -2.24 4.10 1.86
C THR A 99 -1.91 2.78 1.19
N ASP A 100 -0.82 2.11 1.58
CA ASP A 100 -0.42 0.82 1.00
C ASP A 100 -1.48 -0.28 1.24
N GLU A 101 -2.12 -0.29 2.42
CA GLU A 101 -3.22 -1.21 2.70
C GLU A 101 -4.41 -0.94 1.78
N LEU A 102 -4.80 0.33 1.63
CA LEU A 102 -5.89 0.74 0.74
C LEU A 102 -5.60 0.37 -0.72
N LEU A 103 -4.36 0.56 -1.17
CA LEU A 103 -3.90 0.19 -2.51
C LEU A 103 -3.90 -1.32 -2.73
N HIS A 104 -3.59 -2.11 -1.69
CA HIS A 104 -3.70 -3.55 -1.79
C HIS A 104 -5.16 -4.02 -1.80
N MET A 105 -6.01 -3.43 -0.94
CA MET A 105 -7.44 -3.72 -0.91
C MET A 105 -8.11 -3.41 -2.25
N ILE A 106 -7.79 -2.27 -2.88
CA ILE A 106 -8.38 -1.96 -4.20
C ILE A 106 -7.94 -2.96 -5.27
N CYS A 107 -6.69 -3.45 -5.22
CA CYS A 107 -6.26 -4.54 -6.10
C CYS A 107 -7.07 -5.82 -5.84
N GLN A 108 -7.35 -6.17 -4.58
CA GLN A 108 -8.14 -7.37 -4.25
C GLN A 108 -9.62 -7.24 -4.64
N VAL A 109 -10.16 -6.03 -4.64
CA VAL A 109 -11.56 -5.77 -4.99
C VAL A 109 -11.79 -5.88 -6.51
N TYR A 110 -10.81 -5.49 -7.32
CA TYR A 110 -11.02 -5.32 -8.76
C TYR A 110 -10.24 -6.27 -9.67
N LEU A 111 -9.19 -6.93 -9.19
CA LEU A 111 -8.28 -7.70 -10.07
C LEU A 111 -8.42 -9.21 -9.88
N GLU A 112 -8.51 -9.91 -11.00
CA GLU A 112 -8.43 -11.36 -11.12
C GLU A 112 -7.31 -11.77 -12.10
N PRO A 113 -6.90 -13.06 -12.12
CA PRO A 113 -5.95 -13.55 -13.12
C PRO A 113 -6.44 -13.31 -14.55
N GLY A 114 -5.64 -12.59 -15.33
CA GLY A 114 -5.98 -12.17 -16.70
C GLY A 114 -6.22 -10.66 -16.83
N ASP A 115 -6.46 -9.96 -15.72
CA ASP A 115 -6.53 -8.52 -15.70
C ASP A 115 -5.15 -7.86 -15.76
N ASN A 116 -5.14 -6.55 -16.01
CA ASN A 116 -3.95 -5.73 -15.90
C ASN A 116 -4.23 -4.37 -15.27
N ILE A 117 -3.24 -3.82 -14.57
CA ILE A 117 -3.17 -2.39 -14.26
C ILE A 117 -2.23 -1.69 -15.26
N VAL A 118 -2.36 -0.37 -15.37
CA VAL A 118 -1.41 0.49 -16.09
C VAL A 118 -0.87 1.52 -15.10
N GLN A 119 0.45 1.70 -15.07
CA GLN A 119 1.12 2.73 -14.26
C GLN A 119 2.32 3.31 -15.02
N GLY A 120 2.80 4.48 -14.61
CA GLY A 120 4.08 5.02 -15.09
C GLY A 120 5.25 4.08 -14.77
N ARG A 121 6.25 4.01 -15.66
CA ARG A 121 7.44 3.15 -15.52
C ARG A 121 8.21 3.39 -14.22
N TYR A 122 8.24 4.62 -13.73
CA TYR A 122 8.93 5.05 -12.51
C TYR A 122 7.95 5.37 -11.37
N GLY A 123 6.67 4.98 -11.54
CA GLY A 123 5.64 5.11 -10.51
C GLY A 123 5.95 4.27 -9.27
N PHE A 124 5.08 4.38 -8.27
CA PHE A 124 5.29 3.72 -6.99
C PHE A 124 5.19 2.19 -7.12
N GLY A 125 6.26 1.47 -6.76
CA GLY A 125 6.37 0.03 -6.98
C GLY A 125 5.30 -0.82 -6.27
N ALA A 126 4.69 -0.29 -5.20
CA ALA A 126 3.63 -0.97 -4.46
C ALA A 126 2.42 -1.31 -5.34
N TYR A 127 2.09 -0.50 -6.36
CA TYR A 127 0.95 -0.79 -7.24
C TYR A 127 1.18 -2.08 -8.03
N ALA A 128 2.36 -2.24 -8.63
CA ALA A 128 2.72 -3.46 -9.37
C ALA A 128 2.83 -4.69 -8.47
N ILE A 129 3.33 -4.51 -7.24
CA ILE A 129 3.38 -5.59 -6.24
C ILE A 129 1.95 -6.05 -5.89
N GLY A 130 1.05 -5.10 -5.59
CA GLY A 130 -0.35 -5.39 -5.28
C GLY A 130 -1.09 -6.10 -6.42
N ALA A 131 -0.94 -5.61 -7.66
CA ALA A 131 -1.57 -6.23 -8.82
C ALA A 131 -1.07 -7.66 -9.07
N ARG A 132 0.25 -7.87 -9.02
CA ARG A 132 0.83 -9.21 -9.20
C ARG A 132 0.43 -10.18 -8.08
N ALA A 133 0.22 -9.68 -6.86
CA ALA A 133 -0.28 -10.50 -5.76
C ALA A 133 -1.71 -11.02 -6.00
N CYS A 134 -2.50 -10.32 -6.82
CA CYS A 134 -3.80 -10.77 -7.33
C CYS A 134 -3.70 -11.65 -8.58
N GLY A 135 -2.50 -11.88 -9.12
CA GLY A 135 -2.30 -12.61 -10.38
C GLY A 135 -2.51 -11.78 -11.64
N ALA A 136 -2.64 -10.45 -11.51
CA ALA A 136 -2.79 -9.53 -12.62
C ALA A 136 -1.43 -9.05 -13.17
N GLU A 137 -1.43 -8.58 -14.42
CA GLU A 137 -0.28 -7.95 -15.05
C GLU A 137 -0.12 -6.48 -14.59
N ALA A 138 1.11 -5.99 -14.47
CA ALA A 138 1.40 -4.57 -14.32
C ALA A 138 2.07 -4.05 -15.58
N ARG A 139 1.33 -3.27 -16.39
CA ARG A 139 1.85 -2.64 -17.61
C ARG A 139 2.45 -1.28 -17.29
N LEU A 140 3.71 -1.10 -17.69
CA LEU A 140 4.47 0.11 -17.40
C LEU A 140 4.45 1.04 -18.62
N ALA A 141 3.70 2.14 -18.52
CA ALA A 141 3.64 3.18 -19.53
C ALA A 141 4.98 3.95 -19.59
N PRO A 142 5.49 4.26 -20.80
CA PRO A 142 6.63 5.16 -20.95
C PRO A 142 6.37 6.53 -20.32
N GLU A 143 7.41 7.13 -19.73
CA GLU A 143 7.34 8.48 -19.14
C GLU A 143 8.37 9.38 -19.82
N PRO A 144 8.06 9.92 -21.02
CA PRO A 144 8.98 10.80 -21.72
C PRO A 144 9.30 12.01 -20.86
N ASN A 145 10.60 12.33 -20.73
CA ASN A 145 11.08 13.40 -19.85
C ASN A 145 10.68 13.26 -18.37
N LEU A 146 10.50 12.02 -17.89
CA LEU A 146 10.11 11.73 -16.49
C LEU A 146 8.77 12.36 -16.10
N LYS A 147 7.83 12.41 -17.05
CA LYS A 147 6.46 12.88 -16.83
C LYS A 147 5.47 11.79 -17.21
N LEU A 148 4.41 11.70 -16.42
CA LEU A 148 3.23 10.92 -16.81
C LEU A 148 2.60 11.57 -18.05
N ASP A 149 2.25 10.73 -19.01
CA ASP A 149 1.54 11.08 -20.23
C ASP A 149 0.25 10.25 -20.30
N VAL A 150 -0.86 10.90 -20.68
CA VAL A 150 -2.20 10.30 -20.73
C VAL A 150 -2.80 10.33 -22.13
N ASP A 151 -2.12 10.96 -23.09
CA ASP A 151 -2.48 11.00 -24.50
C ASP A 151 -1.83 9.82 -25.28
#